data_AF-A0A2E6AJX6-F1
#
_entry.id   AF-A0A2E6AJX6-F1
#
_cell.length_a   1.000
_cell.length_b   1.000
_cell.length_c   1.000
_cell.angle_alpha   90.00
_cell.angle_beta   90.00
_cell.angle_gamma   90.00
#
_symmetry.space_group_name_H-M   'P 1'
#
loop_
_entity.id
_entity.type
_entity.pdbx_description
1 polymer ?
#
loop_
_entity_poly.entity_id
_entity_poly.type
_entity_poly.pdbx_seq_one_letter_code
_entity_poly.pdbx_strand_id
1 'polypeptide(L)'
;GAETWSILEHNDINHVMLVGVHTNMCVLGRPFGLRQLSRHGKDVVLVRDLTDTMYNPAMPPYINHFSGTDLIVEHIEQHVCPTISSEQVLGGKPLRFRLDRRPHIVIMIGEQEYLTRVTLPEFARQQLYADYRVSYVFADSENPNYFHDIDQIADADLLIVSVRRRTPPVAQLKFVRDHIDAGKPVLGLRTASHAFSLRNNSPPSGHTSWESFDGEVFGGNYQGHHGNKEKDDERTLVWRSSPPDAPLLAGTNLQGETPTTSWLYKTSPLRPGTNVLMMGRVGQRQPHEPVSWTYVHQGGGRSFYTSLGHPDDFQNADFIAMLKNAVDWCVAP
;
A
#
# COMPACT_ATOMS: atom_id res chain seq x y z
N GLY A 1 22.61 23.92 22.67
CA GLY A 1 22.48 22.68 23.43
C GLY A 1 22.13 23.01 24.84
N ALA A 2 23.14 23.30 25.66
CA ALA A 2 22.98 23.70 27.06
C ALA A 2 21.98 24.85 27.25
N GLU A 3 22.07 25.92 26.47
CA GLU A 3 21.14 27.06 26.56
C GLU A 3 19.68 26.65 26.29
N THR A 4 19.42 25.93 25.19
CA THR A 4 18.09 25.40 24.88
C THR A 4 17.55 24.52 26.00
N TRP A 5 18.39 23.62 26.52
CA TRP A 5 18.01 22.75 27.64
C TRP A 5 17.66 23.56 28.89
N SER A 6 18.52 24.52 29.28
CA SER A 6 18.27 25.39 30.43
C SER A 6 16.99 26.19 30.29
N ILE A 7 16.65 26.67 29.09
CA ILE A 7 15.38 27.36 28.84
C ILE A 7 14.20 26.41 29.03
N LEU A 8 14.26 25.20 28.46
CA LEU A 8 13.19 24.21 28.61
C LEU A 8 12.98 23.82 30.07
N GLU A 9 14.05 23.54 30.81
CA GLU A 9 13.99 23.20 32.24
C GLU A 9 13.48 24.37 33.08
N HIS A 10 13.99 25.58 32.85
CA HIS A 10 13.59 26.76 33.63
C HIS A 10 12.10 27.07 33.48
N ASN A 11 11.53 26.78 32.31
CA ASN A 11 10.11 27.02 32.02
C ASN A 11 9.23 25.77 32.20
N ASP A 12 9.76 24.68 32.75
CA ASP A 12 9.05 23.39 32.93
C ASP A 12 8.40 22.87 31.64
N ILE A 13 9.10 23.02 30.51
CA ILE A 13 8.64 22.56 29.19
C ILE A 13 9.12 21.12 28.99
N ASN A 14 8.17 20.18 28.99
CA ASN A 14 8.45 18.75 28.82
C ASN A 14 8.05 18.21 27.44
N HIS A 15 7.04 18.81 26.81
CA HIS A 15 6.58 18.45 25.47
C HIS A 15 7.18 19.40 24.43
N VAL A 16 7.88 18.85 23.44
CA VAL A 16 8.59 19.64 22.44
C VAL A 16 8.26 19.15 21.03
N MET A 17 7.72 20.05 20.21
CA MET A 17 7.56 19.81 18.77
C MET A 17 8.74 20.44 18.03
N LEU A 18 9.49 19.64 17.27
CA LEU A 18 10.59 20.14 16.44
C LEU A 18 10.17 20.26 14.98
N VAL A 19 10.55 21.41 14.40
CA VAL A 19 10.38 21.75 12.98
C VAL A 19 11.69 22.33 12.45
N GLY A 20 11.84 22.41 11.13
CA GLY A 20 12.97 23.10 10.50
C GLY A 20 13.66 22.31 9.40
N VAL A 21 14.73 22.88 8.86
CA VAL A 21 15.46 22.35 7.71
C VAL A 21 16.71 21.57 8.11
N HIS A 22 17.22 20.79 7.17
CA HIS A 22 18.30 19.82 7.36
C HIS A 22 17.95 18.80 8.45
N THR A 23 16.82 18.09 8.28
CA THR A 23 16.27 17.15 9.27
C THR A 23 17.32 16.16 9.74
N ASN A 24 18.06 15.54 8.81
CA ASN A 24 19.15 14.60 9.06
C ASN A 24 20.35 15.16 9.84
N MET A 25 20.45 16.47 10.02
CA MET A 25 21.56 17.13 10.71
C MET A 25 21.09 18.02 11.87
N CYS A 26 20.46 19.15 11.56
CA CYS A 26 20.14 20.19 12.53
C CYS A 26 19.03 19.75 13.47
N VAL A 27 17.95 19.22 12.90
CA VAL A 27 16.77 18.79 13.65
C VAL A 27 17.07 17.50 14.41
N LEU A 28 17.75 16.54 13.78
CA LEU A 28 18.00 15.23 14.36
C LEU A 28 19.23 15.18 15.28
N GLY A 29 20.37 15.72 14.82
CA GLY A 29 21.70 15.37 15.32
C GLY A 29 22.42 16.43 16.15
N ARG A 30 21.95 17.69 16.16
CA ARG A 30 22.58 18.73 16.98
C ARG A 30 22.37 18.48 18.48
N PRO A 31 23.18 19.08 19.36
CA PRO A 31 23.06 18.91 20.81
C PRO A 31 21.71 19.30 21.43
N PHE A 32 20.85 19.98 20.67
CA PHE A 32 19.48 20.37 21.05
C PHE A 32 18.41 19.69 20.18
N GLY A 33 18.82 18.78 19.28
CA GLY A 33 17.93 18.10 18.35
C GLY A 33 17.21 16.91 18.96
N LEU A 34 16.35 16.28 18.14
CA LEU A 34 15.46 15.17 18.51
C LEU A 34 16.17 14.08 19.32
N ARG A 35 17.35 13.62 18.87
CA ARG A 35 18.07 12.53 19.54
C ARG A 35 18.47 12.89 20.97
N GLN A 36 18.92 14.12 21.21
CA GLN A 36 19.34 14.52 22.55
C GLN A 36 18.13 14.78 23.44
N LEU A 37 17.10 15.46 22.94
CA LEU A 37 15.88 15.71 23.71
C LEU A 37 15.19 14.40 24.12
N SER A 38 14.98 13.49 23.18
CA SER A 38 14.41 12.16 23.44
C SER A 38 15.25 11.38 24.46
N ARG A 39 16.58 11.30 24.25
CA ARG A 39 17.49 10.57 25.16
C ARG A 39 17.51 11.14 26.58
N HIS A 40 17.26 12.44 26.73
CA HIS A 40 17.22 13.12 28.02
C HIS A 40 15.81 13.24 28.61
N GLY A 41 14.83 12.48 28.09
CA GLY A 41 13.52 12.30 28.72
C GLY A 41 12.49 13.39 28.40
N LYS A 42 12.71 14.20 27.37
CA LYS A 42 11.68 15.10 26.84
C LYS A 42 10.73 14.33 25.93
N ASP A 43 9.44 14.62 26.04
CA ASP A 43 8.42 14.10 25.15
C ASP A 43 8.48 14.88 23.83
N VAL A 44 9.22 14.34 22.89
CA VAL A 44 9.54 15.02 21.64
C VAL A 44 8.84 14.39 20.45
N VAL A 45 8.37 15.22 19.54
CA VAL A 45 7.85 14.81 18.23
C VAL A 45 8.45 15.67 17.12
N LEU A 46 8.63 15.08 15.94
CA LEU A 46 8.91 15.83 14.72
C LEU A 46 7.59 16.18 14.02
N VAL A 47 7.46 17.42 13.54
CA VAL A 47 6.37 17.78 12.61
C VAL A 47 6.82 17.48 11.18
N ARG A 48 6.44 16.30 10.67
CA ARG A 48 7.07 15.66 9.49
C ARG A 48 6.88 16.41 8.18
N ASP A 49 5.81 17.17 8.05
CA ASP A 49 5.48 17.99 6.88
C ASP A 49 5.97 19.45 6.99
N LEU A 50 6.53 19.83 8.14
CA LEU A 50 7.22 21.11 8.36
C LEU A 50 8.74 20.94 8.48
N THR A 51 9.29 19.91 7.82
CA THR A 51 10.72 19.64 7.79
C THR A 51 11.23 19.33 6.39
N ASP A 52 12.53 19.46 6.21
CA ASP A 52 13.23 19.22 4.94
C ASP A 52 14.64 18.68 5.23
N THR A 53 15.09 17.69 4.46
CA THR A 53 16.40 17.05 4.66
C THR A 53 17.46 17.61 3.73
N MET A 54 18.71 17.71 4.20
CA MET A 54 19.83 17.95 3.28
C MET A 54 20.15 16.66 2.53
N TYR A 55 19.72 16.55 1.28
CA TYR A 55 19.96 15.39 0.42
C TYR A 55 20.32 15.83 -1.01
N ASN A 56 21.20 15.07 -1.65
CA ASN A 56 21.58 15.26 -3.05
C ASN A 56 21.09 14.05 -3.86
N PRO A 57 20.09 14.21 -4.76
CA PRO A 57 19.61 13.14 -5.62
C PRO A 57 20.69 12.48 -6.50
N ALA A 58 21.82 13.15 -6.74
CA ALA A 58 22.94 12.59 -7.48
C ALA A 58 23.82 11.64 -6.65
N MET A 59 23.51 11.42 -5.37
CA MET A 59 24.21 10.49 -4.50
C MET A 59 23.29 9.32 -4.10
N PRO A 60 23.85 8.14 -3.77
CA PRO A 60 23.06 7.03 -3.24
C PRO A 60 22.10 7.50 -2.13
N PRO A 61 20.83 7.04 -2.12
CA PRO A 61 20.28 5.94 -2.91
C PRO A 61 19.71 6.33 -4.30
N TYR A 62 20.06 7.49 -4.85
CA TYR A 62 19.60 7.98 -6.18
C TYR A 62 18.08 8.12 -6.31
N ILE A 63 17.45 8.66 -5.27
CA ILE A 63 16.02 8.95 -5.24
C ILE A 63 15.79 10.47 -5.34
N ASN A 64 14.55 10.89 -5.55
CA ASN A 64 14.25 12.32 -5.52
C ASN A 64 14.39 12.89 -4.10
N HIS A 65 14.51 14.22 -4.02
CA HIS A 65 14.72 14.97 -2.78
C HIS A 65 13.68 14.67 -1.68
N PHE A 66 12.40 14.62 -2.05
CA PHE A 66 11.31 14.42 -1.11
C PHE A 66 11.30 13.00 -0.56
N SER A 67 11.57 12.00 -1.39
CA SER A 67 11.77 10.63 -0.92
C SER A 67 12.96 10.49 0.01
N GLY A 68 14.04 11.25 -0.21
CA GLY A 68 15.14 11.35 0.73
C GLY A 68 14.72 11.90 2.10
N THR A 69 13.79 12.86 2.12
CA THR A 69 13.20 13.37 3.36
C THR A 69 12.33 12.32 4.04
N ASP A 70 11.49 11.60 3.28
CA ASP A 70 10.63 10.52 3.81
C ASP A 70 11.45 9.42 4.50
N LEU A 71 12.60 9.02 3.94
CA LEU A 71 13.50 8.04 4.57
C LEU A 71 14.06 8.52 5.91
N ILE A 72 14.32 9.83 6.06
CA ILE A 72 14.78 10.39 7.34
C ILE A 72 13.65 10.44 8.36
N VAL A 73 12.43 10.77 7.91
CA VAL A 73 11.23 10.70 8.76
C VAL A 73 11.01 9.27 9.24
N GLU A 74 11.05 8.28 8.35
CA GLU A 74 10.94 6.86 8.69
C GLU A 74 12.01 6.42 9.72
N HIS A 75 13.27 6.82 9.51
CA HIS A 75 14.35 6.53 10.46
C HIS A 75 14.07 7.14 11.85
N ILE A 76 13.51 8.35 11.90
CA ILE A 76 13.16 9.03 13.15
C ILE A 76 12.05 8.27 13.88
N GLU A 77 11.01 7.86 13.16
CA GLU A 77 9.88 7.09 13.70
C GLU A 77 10.33 5.74 14.26
N GLN A 78 11.25 5.06 13.56
CA GLN A 78 11.73 3.74 13.96
C GLN A 78 12.67 3.76 15.16
N HIS A 79 13.45 4.84 15.34
CA HIS A 79 14.61 4.81 16.24
C HIS A 79 14.71 5.95 17.24
N VAL A 80 13.92 7.02 17.10
CA VAL A 80 14.14 8.25 17.86
C VAL A 80 12.89 8.70 18.60
N CYS A 81 11.81 8.99 17.88
CA CYS A 81 10.57 9.48 18.47
C CYS A 81 9.40 9.39 17.48
N PRO A 82 8.14 9.44 17.96
CA PRO A 82 6.98 9.59 17.10
C PRO A 82 7.02 10.88 16.26
N THR A 83 6.19 10.93 15.22
CA THR A 83 5.98 12.13 14.40
C THR A 83 4.51 12.54 14.42
N ILE A 84 4.29 13.83 14.16
CA ILE A 84 2.98 14.43 13.93
C ILE A 84 3.01 15.18 12.60
N SER A 85 1.85 15.58 12.09
CA SER A 85 1.75 16.46 10.93
C SER A 85 1.05 17.78 11.27
N SER A 86 1.29 18.81 10.45
CA SER A 86 0.96 20.20 10.78
C SER A 86 -0.53 20.43 11.03
N GLU A 87 -1.41 19.69 10.37
CA GLU A 87 -2.85 19.72 10.55
C GLU A 87 -3.29 19.19 11.93
N GLN A 88 -2.51 18.33 12.57
CA GLN A 88 -2.79 17.91 13.96
C GLN A 88 -2.60 19.06 14.95
N VAL A 89 -1.86 20.10 14.55
CA VAL A 89 -1.60 21.31 15.36
C VAL A 89 -2.43 22.50 14.87
N LEU A 90 -2.51 22.69 13.56
CA LEU A 90 -3.09 23.87 12.91
C LEU A 90 -4.49 23.64 12.34
N GLY A 91 -4.95 22.38 12.27
CA GLY A 91 -6.13 21.97 11.52
C GLY A 91 -5.92 21.96 10.00
N GLY A 92 -6.95 21.56 9.26
CA GLY A 92 -6.93 21.59 7.79
C GLY A 92 -6.26 20.38 7.16
N LYS A 93 -5.28 20.60 6.28
CA LYS A 93 -4.54 19.56 5.56
C LYS A 93 -3.05 19.67 5.86
N PRO A 94 -2.30 18.53 5.87
CA PRO A 94 -0.85 18.57 5.98
C PRO A 94 -0.22 19.49 4.93
N LEU A 95 0.86 20.18 5.29
CA LEU A 95 1.62 20.99 4.36
C LEU A 95 2.20 20.10 3.27
N ARG A 96 2.10 20.54 2.02
CA ARG A 96 2.78 19.90 0.89
C ARG A 96 3.71 20.90 0.23
N PHE A 97 4.98 20.54 0.09
CA PHE A 97 5.92 21.33 -0.69
C PHE A 97 5.43 21.41 -2.13
N ARG A 98 5.32 22.62 -2.67
CA ARG A 98 4.83 22.89 -4.04
C ARG A 98 5.60 22.12 -5.13
N LEU A 99 6.86 21.78 -4.86
CA LEU A 99 7.73 21.07 -5.78
C LEU A 99 7.62 19.54 -5.66
N ASP A 100 6.96 19.01 -4.62
CA ASP A 100 6.68 17.58 -4.52
C ASP A 100 5.48 17.23 -5.41
N ARG A 101 5.79 16.77 -6.62
CA ARG A 101 4.83 16.38 -7.66
C ARG A 101 4.61 14.88 -7.77
N ARG A 102 5.16 14.10 -6.83
CA ARG A 102 5.00 12.64 -6.85
C ARG A 102 3.51 12.27 -6.73
N PRO A 103 3.02 11.30 -7.52
CA PRO A 103 1.71 10.72 -7.28
C PRO A 103 1.65 10.06 -5.89
N HIS A 104 0.49 10.10 -5.27
CA HIS A 104 0.24 9.51 -3.97
C HIS A 104 -0.40 8.13 -4.09
N ILE A 105 0.29 7.13 -3.59
CA ILE A 105 -0.21 5.75 -3.50
C ILE A 105 -0.61 5.50 -2.05
N VAL A 106 -1.83 5.02 -1.84
CA VAL A 106 -2.27 4.51 -0.53
C VAL A 106 -2.40 3.00 -0.62
N ILE A 107 -1.74 2.29 0.30
CA ILE A 107 -1.79 0.83 0.40
C ILE A 107 -2.64 0.44 1.62
N MET A 108 -3.85 -0.05 1.35
CA MET A 108 -4.80 -0.52 2.36
C MET A 108 -4.58 -2.01 2.65
N ILE A 109 -4.17 -2.33 3.88
CA ILE A 109 -3.74 -3.66 4.30
C ILE A 109 -4.58 -4.13 5.48
N GLY A 110 -5.27 -5.25 5.29
CA GLY A 110 -6.22 -5.79 6.27
C GLY A 110 -6.36 -7.30 6.20
N GLU A 111 -5.30 -8.00 5.83
CA GLU A 111 -5.25 -9.46 5.76
C GLU A 111 -4.08 -10.02 6.60
N GLN A 112 -4.22 -11.26 7.08
CA GLN A 112 -3.25 -11.93 7.96
C GLN A 112 -2.68 -13.23 7.34
N GLU A 113 -3.27 -13.71 6.24
CA GLU A 113 -2.99 -15.04 5.68
C GLU A 113 -1.72 -15.03 4.83
N TYR A 114 -1.42 -13.93 4.15
CA TYR A 114 -0.32 -13.80 3.20
C TYR A 114 0.75 -12.79 3.64
N LEU A 115 0.73 -12.38 4.91
CA LEU A 115 1.71 -11.50 5.52
C LEU A 115 1.94 -10.19 4.73
N THR A 116 0.91 -9.66 4.07
CA THR A 116 1.05 -8.44 3.26
C THR A 116 1.32 -7.19 4.10
N ARG A 117 1.08 -7.24 5.42
CA ARG A 117 1.60 -6.26 6.38
C ARG A 117 3.13 -6.13 6.36
N VAL A 118 3.85 -7.15 5.90
CA VAL A 118 5.32 -7.15 5.77
C VAL A 118 5.73 -7.02 4.30
N THR A 119 5.15 -7.82 3.41
CA THR A 119 5.62 -7.89 2.03
C THR A 119 5.30 -6.64 1.20
N LEU A 120 4.14 -6.00 1.41
CA LEU A 120 3.79 -4.78 0.67
C LEU A 120 4.60 -3.56 1.09
N PRO A 121 4.84 -3.29 2.40
CA PRO A 121 5.76 -2.23 2.78
C PRO A 121 7.18 -2.44 2.23
N GLU A 122 7.69 -3.68 2.25
CA GLU A 122 9.02 -3.96 1.71
C GLU A 122 9.07 -3.78 0.19
N PHE A 123 8.03 -4.24 -0.53
CA PHE A 123 7.89 -3.98 -1.96
C PHE A 123 7.84 -2.46 -2.25
N ALA A 124 7.04 -1.71 -1.51
CA ALA A 124 6.92 -0.26 -1.71
C ALA A 124 8.25 0.46 -1.43
N ARG A 125 8.95 0.08 -0.36
CA ARG A 125 10.27 0.63 -0.02
C ARG A 125 11.29 0.40 -1.13
N GLN A 126 11.30 -0.80 -1.73
CA GLN A 126 12.25 -1.15 -2.78
C GLN A 126 11.87 -0.59 -4.15
N GLN A 127 10.58 -0.55 -4.48
CA GLN A 127 10.11 -0.34 -5.85
C GLN A 127 9.40 0.98 -6.07
N LEU A 128 8.79 1.57 -5.03
CA LEU A 128 7.88 2.71 -5.19
C LEU A 128 8.40 4.01 -4.60
N TYR A 129 9.16 3.95 -3.49
CA TYR A 129 9.57 5.16 -2.76
C TYR A 129 10.42 6.11 -3.61
N ALA A 130 11.11 5.63 -4.65
CA ALA A 130 11.89 6.47 -5.56
C ALA A 130 11.03 7.46 -6.37
N ASP A 131 9.80 7.07 -6.72
CA ASP A 131 8.96 7.77 -7.70
C ASP A 131 7.65 8.31 -7.09
N TYR A 132 7.22 7.70 -5.98
CA TYR A 132 5.89 7.90 -5.41
C TYR A 132 5.94 8.33 -3.96
N ARG A 133 4.94 9.11 -3.54
CA ARG A 133 4.59 9.24 -2.13
C ARG A 133 3.76 8.02 -1.75
N VAL A 134 4.11 7.31 -0.68
CA VAL A 134 3.38 6.10 -0.26
C VAL A 134 2.88 6.26 1.17
N SER A 135 1.60 6.03 1.37
CA SER A 135 0.98 5.93 2.71
C SER A 135 0.37 4.56 2.92
N TYR A 136 0.24 4.16 4.18
CA TYR A 136 -0.36 2.89 4.56
C TYR A 136 -1.61 3.10 5.38
N VAL A 137 -2.61 2.25 5.14
CA VAL A 137 -3.84 2.16 5.92
C VAL A 137 -3.93 0.74 6.45
N PHE A 138 -3.59 0.55 7.72
CA PHE A 138 -3.59 -0.77 8.34
C PHE A 138 -4.88 -1.03 9.10
N ALA A 139 -5.41 -2.25 8.98
CA ALA A 139 -6.40 -2.75 9.92
C ALA A 139 -5.81 -2.79 11.34
N ASP A 140 -6.63 -2.44 12.33
CA ASP A 140 -6.29 -2.56 13.74
C ASP A 140 -6.10 -4.03 14.15
N SER A 141 -5.20 -4.31 15.10
CA SER A 141 -4.92 -5.67 15.54
C SER A 141 -6.03 -6.26 16.40
N GLU A 142 -6.69 -5.44 17.21
CA GLU A 142 -7.73 -5.85 18.15
C GLU A 142 -9.13 -5.73 17.53
N ASN A 143 -9.32 -4.74 16.66
CA ASN A 143 -10.53 -4.54 15.88
C ASN A 143 -10.23 -4.62 14.37
N PRO A 144 -10.16 -5.82 13.79
CA PRO A 144 -9.72 -6.01 12.40
C PRO A 144 -10.63 -5.36 11.35
N ASN A 145 -11.81 -4.87 11.74
CA ASN A 145 -12.71 -4.10 10.88
C ASN A 145 -12.40 -2.60 10.88
N TYR A 146 -11.68 -2.09 11.87
CA TYR A 146 -11.27 -0.68 11.91
C TYR A 146 -9.93 -0.51 11.20
N PHE A 147 -9.79 0.57 10.42
CA PHE A 147 -8.57 0.91 9.70
C PHE A 147 -8.02 2.26 10.16
N HIS A 148 -6.74 2.29 10.52
CA HIS A 148 -6.06 3.52 10.92
C HIS A 148 -5.73 4.41 9.72
N ASP A 149 -5.85 5.72 9.90
CA ASP A 149 -5.48 6.75 8.92
C ASP A 149 -6.15 6.59 7.53
N ILE A 150 -7.35 6.00 7.49
CA ILE A 150 -8.07 5.69 6.24
C ILE A 150 -8.46 6.94 5.44
N ASP A 151 -8.55 8.09 6.08
CA ASP A 151 -8.85 9.37 5.46
C ASP A 151 -7.77 9.80 4.45
N GLN A 152 -6.56 9.27 4.54
CA GLN A 152 -5.50 9.47 3.55
C GLN A 152 -5.90 9.03 2.13
N ILE A 153 -6.86 8.10 1.99
CA ILE A 153 -7.39 7.68 0.67
C ILE A 153 -8.00 8.86 -0.10
N ALA A 154 -8.52 9.88 0.59
CA ALA A 154 -9.16 11.03 -0.07
C ALA A 154 -8.21 11.79 -1.03
N ASP A 155 -6.91 11.83 -0.72
CA ASP A 155 -5.87 12.50 -1.53
C ASP A 155 -5.06 11.52 -2.40
N ALA A 156 -5.42 10.23 -2.41
CA ALA A 156 -4.68 9.22 -3.17
C ALA A 156 -4.89 9.39 -4.67
N ASP A 157 -3.83 9.18 -5.46
CA ASP A 157 -3.90 9.02 -6.91
C ASP A 157 -4.09 7.54 -7.30
N LEU A 158 -3.66 6.61 -6.45
CA LEU A 158 -3.88 5.16 -6.59
C LEU A 158 -4.18 4.53 -5.22
N LEU A 159 -5.20 3.67 -5.17
CA LEU A 159 -5.48 2.80 -4.03
C LEU A 159 -5.04 1.36 -4.33
N ILE A 160 -4.10 0.83 -3.53
CA ILE A 160 -3.74 -0.59 -3.54
C ILE A 160 -4.49 -1.29 -2.40
N VAL A 161 -5.21 -2.36 -2.70
CA VAL A 161 -6.03 -3.10 -1.73
C VAL A 161 -5.46 -4.50 -1.52
N SER A 162 -5.13 -4.82 -0.27
CA SER A 162 -4.85 -6.17 0.23
C SER A 162 -5.59 -6.38 1.54
N VAL A 163 -6.90 -6.58 1.43
CA VAL A 163 -7.82 -6.71 2.56
C VAL A 163 -8.57 -8.02 2.40
N ARG A 164 -8.83 -8.72 3.51
CA ARG A 164 -9.55 -10.00 3.50
C ARG A 164 -10.73 -9.97 4.46
N ARG A 165 -11.93 -10.02 3.89
CA ARG A 165 -13.19 -10.24 4.64
C ARG A 165 -13.33 -9.32 5.85
N ARG A 166 -13.23 -8.03 5.62
CA ARG A 166 -13.46 -6.98 6.61
C ARG A 166 -14.74 -6.25 6.29
N THR A 167 -15.44 -5.81 7.32
CA THR A 167 -16.59 -4.91 7.16
C THR A 167 -16.26 -3.63 7.88
N PRO A 168 -15.65 -2.63 7.24
CA PRO A 168 -15.31 -1.39 7.90
C PRO A 168 -16.55 -0.66 8.42
N PRO A 169 -16.40 0.23 9.41
CA PRO A 169 -17.43 1.22 9.72
C PRO A 169 -17.89 1.94 8.45
N VAL A 170 -19.18 2.31 8.38
CA VAL A 170 -19.75 2.94 7.17
C VAL A 170 -18.94 4.16 6.72
N ALA A 171 -18.52 5.00 7.67
CA ALA A 171 -17.72 6.19 7.39
C ALA A 171 -16.34 5.86 6.81
N GLN A 172 -15.74 4.72 7.20
CA GLN A 172 -14.43 4.29 6.71
C GLN A 172 -14.53 3.73 5.29
N LEU A 173 -15.50 2.85 5.01
CA LEU A 173 -15.67 2.32 3.65
C LEU A 173 -16.05 3.41 2.64
N LYS A 174 -16.64 4.53 3.11
CA LYS A 174 -16.94 5.68 2.27
C LYS A 174 -15.71 6.24 1.54
N PHE A 175 -14.53 6.27 2.18
CA PHE A 175 -13.31 6.75 1.52
C PHE A 175 -12.93 5.91 0.29
N VAL A 176 -13.09 4.58 0.39
CA VAL A 176 -12.86 3.66 -0.73
C VAL A 176 -13.87 3.89 -1.85
N ARG A 177 -15.15 4.07 -1.49
CA ARG A 177 -16.22 4.37 -2.45
C ARG A 177 -15.97 5.69 -3.16
N ASP A 178 -15.67 6.75 -2.42
CA ASP A 178 -15.41 8.08 -2.98
C ASP A 178 -14.22 8.08 -3.94
N HIS A 179 -13.15 7.32 -3.64
CA HIS A 179 -12.01 7.15 -4.55
C HIS A 179 -12.42 6.52 -5.88
N ILE A 180 -13.22 5.46 -5.82
CA ILE A 180 -13.73 4.75 -6.99
C ILE A 180 -14.73 5.60 -7.77
N ASP A 181 -15.65 6.29 -7.09
CA ASP A 181 -16.66 7.16 -7.71
C ASP A 181 -16.01 8.38 -8.39
N ALA A 182 -14.86 8.83 -7.91
CA ALA A 182 -14.03 9.86 -8.55
C ALA A 182 -13.27 9.35 -9.79
N GLY A 183 -13.44 8.08 -10.18
CA GLY A 183 -12.77 7.50 -11.34
C GLY A 183 -11.27 7.25 -11.15
N LYS A 184 -10.81 7.18 -9.90
CA LYS A 184 -9.39 6.98 -9.59
C LYS A 184 -9.03 5.49 -9.61
N PRO A 185 -7.81 5.14 -10.05
CA PRO A 185 -7.41 3.75 -10.26
C PRO A 185 -7.31 2.94 -8.97
N VAL A 186 -7.51 1.63 -9.10
CA VAL A 186 -7.42 0.64 -8.00
C VAL A 186 -6.58 -0.56 -8.42
N LEU A 187 -5.65 -0.97 -7.55
CA LEU A 187 -4.88 -2.20 -7.71
C LEU A 187 -5.27 -3.19 -6.61
N GLY A 188 -5.69 -4.40 -6.98
CA GLY A 188 -6.00 -5.47 -6.04
C GLY A 188 -5.01 -6.63 -6.15
N LEU A 189 -4.62 -7.19 -5.00
CA LEU A 189 -3.87 -8.45 -4.96
C LEU A 189 -4.46 -9.44 -3.96
N ARG A 190 -4.28 -10.74 -4.24
CA ARG A 190 -4.83 -11.86 -3.45
C ARG A 190 -6.29 -11.61 -3.06
N THR A 191 -6.49 -11.28 -1.80
CA THR A 191 -7.77 -11.31 -1.11
C THR A 191 -8.64 -10.07 -1.39
N ALA A 192 -8.11 -9.10 -2.15
CA ALA A 192 -8.87 -7.93 -2.59
C ALA A 192 -10.20 -8.27 -3.28
N SER A 193 -10.27 -9.41 -3.97
CA SER A 193 -11.49 -9.95 -4.60
C SER A 193 -12.59 -10.33 -3.61
N HIS A 194 -12.32 -10.29 -2.31
CA HIS A 194 -13.29 -10.51 -1.25
C HIS A 194 -12.93 -9.66 -0.02
N ALA A 195 -12.44 -8.44 -0.28
CA ALA A 195 -11.99 -7.50 0.72
C ALA A 195 -13.11 -7.14 1.70
N PHE A 196 -14.26 -6.74 1.16
CA PHE A 196 -15.36 -6.15 1.93
C PHE A 196 -16.58 -7.05 2.07
N SER A 197 -16.41 -8.36 1.85
CA SER A 197 -17.45 -9.38 1.89
C SER A 197 -17.28 -10.30 3.09
N LEU A 198 -18.35 -10.68 3.76
CA LEU A 198 -18.29 -11.73 4.79
C LEU A 198 -18.74 -13.07 4.22
N ARG A 199 -18.06 -14.15 4.63
CA ARG A 199 -18.54 -15.49 4.31
C ARG A 199 -19.68 -15.85 5.27
N ASN A 200 -20.90 -15.91 4.74
CA ASN A 200 -22.10 -16.39 5.45
C ASN A 200 -22.43 -15.62 6.75
N ASN A 201 -22.09 -14.33 6.82
CA ASN A 201 -22.37 -13.48 7.99
C ASN A 201 -22.85 -12.10 7.53
N SER A 202 -23.50 -11.37 8.43
CA SER A 202 -23.86 -9.96 8.23
C SER A 202 -22.89 -9.05 8.97
N PRO A 203 -22.64 -7.82 8.47
CA PRO A 203 -21.83 -6.84 9.19
C PRO A 203 -22.45 -6.50 10.55
N PRO A 204 -21.66 -6.22 11.58
CA PRO A 204 -22.17 -5.71 12.86
C PRO A 204 -22.81 -4.33 12.69
N SER A 205 -23.59 -3.90 13.69
CA SER A 205 -24.23 -2.57 13.67
C SER A 205 -23.20 -1.45 13.49
N GLY A 206 -23.47 -0.49 12.60
CA GLY A 206 -22.56 0.61 12.26
C GLY A 206 -21.45 0.26 11.25
N HIS A 207 -21.38 -1.00 10.81
CA HIS A 207 -20.45 -1.47 9.78
C HIS A 207 -21.20 -1.85 8.49
N THR A 208 -20.46 -2.01 7.40
CA THR A 208 -21.04 -2.36 6.10
C THR A 208 -20.17 -3.34 5.34
N SER A 209 -20.80 -4.14 4.47
CA SER A 209 -20.14 -4.97 3.48
C SER A 209 -20.36 -4.40 2.08
N TRP A 210 -19.50 -4.82 1.15
CA TRP A 210 -19.62 -4.54 -0.27
C TRP A 210 -19.37 -5.83 -1.04
N GLU A 211 -20.39 -6.69 -1.05
CA GLU A 211 -20.32 -8.02 -1.66
C GLU A 211 -20.02 -7.98 -3.17
N SER A 212 -20.49 -6.95 -3.86
CA SER A 212 -20.28 -6.75 -5.30
C SER A 212 -18.93 -6.08 -5.65
N PHE A 213 -18.08 -5.76 -4.67
CA PHE A 213 -16.83 -5.02 -4.85
C PHE A 213 -15.93 -5.62 -5.94
N ASP A 214 -15.70 -6.95 -5.90
CA ASP A 214 -14.85 -7.64 -6.87
C ASP A 214 -15.31 -7.42 -8.32
N GLY A 215 -16.61 -7.62 -8.56
CA GLY A 215 -17.18 -7.44 -9.88
C GLY A 215 -17.25 -5.97 -10.30
N GLU A 216 -17.58 -5.06 -9.39
CA GLU A 216 -17.71 -3.62 -9.71
C GLU A 216 -16.36 -2.95 -9.96
N VAL A 217 -15.32 -3.36 -9.21
CA VAL A 217 -14.00 -2.71 -9.24
C VAL A 217 -13.01 -3.47 -10.10
N PHE A 218 -12.94 -4.79 -10.01
CA PHE A 218 -11.98 -5.58 -10.76
C PHE A 218 -12.60 -6.32 -11.94
N GLY A 219 -13.93 -6.36 -12.07
CA GLY A 219 -14.59 -7.23 -13.05
C GLY A 219 -14.45 -8.72 -12.69
N GLY A 220 -14.07 -9.03 -11.46
CA GLY A 220 -13.88 -10.37 -10.94
C GLY A 220 -15.18 -11.09 -10.58
N ASN A 221 -15.03 -12.37 -10.23
CA ASN A 221 -16.11 -13.23 -9.75
C ASN A 221 -15.56 -14.34 -8.85
N TYR A 222 -14.93 -13.95 -7.73
CA TYR A 222 -14.32 -14.87 -6.78
C TYR A 222 -15.33 -15.85 -6.15
N GLN A 223 -15.05 -17.15 -6.26
CA GLN A 223 -15.87 -18.25 -5.75
C GLN A 223 -15.06 -19.26 -4.91
N GLY A 224 -13.97 -18.81 -4.29
CA GLY A 224 -13.06 -19.66 -3.53
C GLY A 224 -11.82 -20.07 -4.33
N HIS A 225 -11.28 -21.26 -4.06
CA HIS A 225 -10.03 -21.73 -4.65
C HIS A 225 -10.06 -23.23 -4.95
N HIS A 226 -9.13 -23.72 -5.76
CA HIS A 226 -9.03 -25.15 -6.12
C HIS A 226 -8.56 -26.06 -4.98
N GLY A 227 -8.08 -25.50 -3.86
CA GLY A 227 -7.86 -26.26 -2.63
C GLY A 227 -6.63 -27.17 -2.67
N ASN A 228 -5.65 -26.86 -3.51
CA ASN A 228 -4.32 -27.47 -3.51
C ASN A 228 -3.50 -26.97 -2.30
N LYS A 229 -3.73 -27.55 -1.14
CA LYS A 229 -3.20 -27.10 0.15
C LYS A 229 -2.22 -28.09 0.78
N GLU A 230 -2.36 -29.36 0.43
CA GLU A 230 -1.54 -30.40 1.02
C GLU A 230 -0.14 -30.39 0.40
N LYS A 231 0.86 -30.86 1.15
CA LYS A 231 2.27 -30.86 0.71
C LYS A 231 2.48 -31.58 -0.62
N ASP A 232 1.70 -32.63 -0.86
CA ASP A 232 1.79 -33.49 -2.05
C ASP A 232 0.78 -33.10 -3.15
N ASP A 233 -0.01 -32.03 -2.94
CA ASP A 233 -0.89 -31.51 -3.99
C ASP A 233 -0.07 -30.93 -5.16
N GLU A 234 -0.63 -31.04 -6.36
CA GLU A 234 -0.09 -30.36 -7.54
C GLU A 234 -0.06 -28.83 -7.30
N ARG A 235 1.08 -28.22 -7.61
CA ARG A 235 1.23 -26.77 -7.50
C ARG A 235 0.37 -26.05 -8.52
N THR A 236 0.02 -24.81 -8.20
CA THR A 236 -0.53 -23.89 -9.19
C THR A 236 0.55 -23.59 -10.22
N LEU A 237 0.24 -23.79 -11.49
CA LEU A 237 1.05 -23.38 -12.62
C LEU A 237 0.38 -22.17 -13.27
N VAL A 238 1.16 -21.13 -13.57
CA VAL A 238 0.67 -19.89 -14.21
C VAL A 238 1.44 -19.60 -15.48
N TRP A 239 0.77 -18.98 -16.46
CA TRP A 239 1.39 -18.60 -17.72
C TRP A 239 0.79 -17.29 -18.25
N ARG A 240 1.57 -16.63 -19.11
CA ARG A 240 1.11 -15.47 -19.85
C ARG A 240 0.02 -15.88 -20.86
N SER A 241 -1.09 -15.16 -20.85
CA SER A 241 -2.17 -15.29 -21.84
C SER A 241 -2.27 -14.08 -22.78
N SER A 242 -1.65 -12.96 -22.44
CA SER A 242 -1.60 -11.77 -23.29
C SER A 242 -0.45 -11.82 -24.31
N PRO A 243 -0.49 -10.97 -25.35
CA PRO A 243 0.63 -10.80 -26.27
C PRO A 243 1.94 -10.41 -25.56
N PRO A 244 3.12 -10.80 -26.10
CA PRO A 244 4.38 -10.60 -25.41
C PRO A 244 4.80 -9.15 -25.13
N ASP A 245 4.25 -8.21 -25.89
CA ASP A 245 4.50 -6.77 -25.87
C ASP A 245 3.57 -5.98 -24.95
N ALA A 246 2.68 -6.66 -24.20
CA ALA A 246 1.80 -6.02 -23.22
C ALA A 246 2.63 -5.28 -22.15
N PRO A 247 2.49 -3.94 -21.99
CA PRO A 247 3.31 -3.14 -21.07
C PRO A 247 3.30 -3.64 -19.62
N LEU A 248 2.18 -4.21 -19.18
CA LEU A 248 2.00 -4.75 -17.83
C LEU A 248 2.91 -5.96 -17.52
N LEU A 249 3.36 -6.68 -18.54
CA LEU A 249 4.28 -7.82 -18.40
C LEU A 249 5.64 -7.53 -19.07
N ALA A 250 5.96 -6.27 -19.35
CA ALA A 250 7.26 -5.89 -19.87
C ALA A 250 8.38 -6.28 -18.88
N GLY A 251 9.45 -6.89 -19.39
CA GLY A 251 10.59 -7.32 -18.57
C GLY A 251 10.41 -8.62 -17.80
N THR A 252 9.22 -9.26 -17.81
CA THR A 252 9.02 -10.55 -17.15
C THR A 252 9.45 -11.74 -18.03
N ASN A 253 10.01 -12.79 -17.46
CA ASN A 253 10.35 -14.04 -18.15
C ASN A 253 9.26 -15.13 -18.02
N LEU A 254 7.99 -14.73 -18.18
CA LEU A 254 6.83 -15.63 -18.12
C LEU A 254 6.62 -16.33 -19.48
N GLN A 255 7.57 -17.19 -19.87
CA GLN A 255 7.48 -18.03 -21.07
C GLN A 255 7.02 -19.43 -20.67
N GLY A 256 5.77 -19.79 -21.02
CA GLY A 256 5.18 -21.06 -20.65
C GLY A 256 4.69 -21.12 -19.20
N GLU A 257 4.51 -22.32 -18.69
CA GLU A 257 3.97 -22.56 -17.35
C GLU A 257 5.05 -22.50 -16.27
N THR A 258 4.82 -21.67 -15.26
CA THR A 258 5.71 -21.48 -14.11
C THR A 258 4.97 -21.80 -12.81
N PRO A 259 5.56 -22.55 -11.88
CA PRO A 259 4.94 -22.82 -10.59
C PRO A 259 4.91 -21.58 -9.68
N THR A 260 3.82 -21.43 -8.92
CA THR A 260 3.68 -20.46 -7.82
C THR A 260 3.16 -21.16 -6.57
N THR A 261 3.43 -20.59 -5.39
CA THR A 261 2.87 -21.04 -4.12
C THR A 261 1.50 -20.41 -3.83
N SER A 262 1.09 -19.40 -4.60
CA SER A 262 -0.28 -18.87 -4.56
C SER A 262 -1.30 -19.92 -4.98
N TRP A 263 -2.32 -20.16 -4.14
CA TRP A 263 -3.45 -21.00 -4.53
C TRP A 263 -4.24 -20.39 -5.68
N LEU A 264 -4.66 -21.25 -6.62
CA LEU A 264 -5.49 -20.86 -7.75
C LEU A 264 -6.92 -20.55 -7.28
N TYR A 265 -7.35 -19.31 -7.52
CA TYR A 265 -8.71 -18.85 -7.23
C TYR A 265 -9.66 -19.24 -8.37
N LYS A 266 -10.90 -19.53 -8.00
CA LYS A 266 -11.99 -19.74 -8.97
C LYS A 266 -12.61 -18.39 -9.25
N THR A 267 -12.42 -17.87 -10.47
CA THR A 267 -12.78 -16.48 -10.82
C THR A 267 -13.61 -16.39 -12.10
N SER A 268 -13.72 -17.48 -12.86
CA SER A 268 -14.50 -17.53 -14.09
C SER A 268 -16.01 -17.65 -13.84
N PRO A 269 -16.87 -17.06 -14.71
CA PRO A 269 -16.50 -16.10 -15.75
C PRO A 269 -16.19 -14.72 -15.16
N LEU A 270 -15.23 -14.01 -15.77
CA LEU A 270 -15.01 -12.58 -15.52
C LEU A 270 -16.09 -11.74 -16.23
N ARG A 271 -16.27 -10.49 -15.79
CA ARG A 271 -17.19 -9.55 -16.44
C ARG A 271 -16.71 -9.15 -17.84
N PRO A 272 -17.63 -8.87 -18.79
CA PRO A 272 -17.24 -8.30 -20.08
C PRO A 272 -16.41 -7.02 -19.91
N GLY A 273 -15.36 -6.87 -20.73
CA GLY A 273 -14.43 -5.74 -20.65
C GLY A 273 -13.16 -6.01 -19.83
N THR A 274 -13.06 -7.16 -19.16
CA THR A 274 -11.77 -7.58 -18.57
C THR A 274 -10.78 -8.00 -19.65
N ASN A 275 -9.53 -7.56 -19.53
CA ASN A 275 -8.43 -8.00 -20.38
C ASN A 275 -7.47 -8.89 -19.57
N VAL A 276 -7.52 -10.20 -19.84
CA VAL A 276 -6.75 -11.22 -19.11
C VAL A 276 -5.29 -11.22 -19.56
N LEU A 277 -4.39 -11.15 -18.57
CA LEU A 277 -2.94 -11.12 -18.76
C LEU A 277 -2.30 -12.48 -18.47
N MET A 278 -2.77 -13.15 -17.43
CA MET A 278 -2.25 -14.44 -16.99
C MET A 278 -3.39 -15.39 -16.67
N MET A 279 -3.14 -16.67 -16.95
CA MET A 279 -4.01 -17.79 -16.61
C MET A 279 -3.26 -18.76 -15.69
N GLY A 280 -4.00 -19.63 -15.01
CA GLY A 280 -3.43 -20.65 -14.14
C GLY A 280 -4.24 -21.94 -14.10
N ARG A 281 -3.58 -23.03 -13.71
CA ARG A 281 -4.18 -24.35 -13.51
C ARG A 281 -3.55 -25.08 -12.35
N VAL A 282 -4.25 -26.09 -11.84
CA VAL A 282 -3.75 -27.03 -10.84
C VAL A 282 -3.89 -28.42 -11.45
N GLY A 283 -2.78 -29.02 -11.86
CA GLY A 283 -2.81 -30.31 -12.56
C GLY A 283 -3.74 -30.31 -13.76
N GLN A 284 -4.58 -31.34 -13.84
CA GLN A 284 -5.62 -31.45 -14.89
C GLN A 284 -6.98 -30.87 -14.48
N ARG A 285 -7.07 -30.15 -13.35
CA ARG A 285 -8.34 -29.56 -12.86
C ARG A 285 -8.82 -28.49 -13.84
N GLN A 286 -10.12 -28.51 -14.14
CA GLN A 286 -10.80 -27.54 -14.99
C GLN A 286 -11.83 -26.71 -14.18
N PRO A 287 -12.18 -25.49 -14.63
CA PRO A 287 -11.54 -24.77 -15.74
C PRO A 287 -10.14 -24.29 -15.34
N HIS A 288 -9.33 -23.90 -16.34
CA HIS A 288 -8.19 -23.01 -16.09
C HIS A 288 -8.73 -21.62 -15.75
N GLU A 289 -8.12 -20.95 -14.78
CA GLU A 289 -8.67 -19.72 -14.20
C GLU A 289 -7.79 -18.51 -14.49
N PRO A 290 -8.37 -17.32 -14.74
CA PRO A 290 -7.63 -16.07 -14.79
C PRO A 290 -6.90 -15.79 -13.48
N VAL A 291 -5.63 -15.41 -13.60
CA VAL A 291 -4.72 -15.11 -12.49
C VAL A 291 -4.44 -13.61 -12.40
N SER A 292 -4.35 -12.91 -13.52
CA SER A 292 -4.16 -11.46 -13.53
C SER A 292 -4.86 -10.84 -14.72
N TRP A 293 -5.49 -9.68 -14.53
CA TRP A 293 -6.23 -8.99 -15.56
C TRP A 293 -6.37 -7.51 -15.25
N THR A 294 -6.82 -6.76 -16.26
CA THR A 294 -7.22 -5.35 -16.12
C THR A 294 -8.70 -5.19 -16.38
N TYR A 295 -9.26 -4.11 -15.85
CA TYR A 295 -10.66 -3.73 -16.01
C TYR A 295 -10.80 -2.19 -15.91
N VAL A 296 -11.93 -1.65 -16.35
CA VAL A 296 -12.31 -0.26 -16.08
C VAL A 296 -13.54 -0.30 -15.19
N HIS A 297 -13.39 0.16 -13.95
CA HIS A 297 -14.50 0.12 -12.98
C HIS A 297 -15.57 1.16 -13.33
N GLN A 298 -16.73 1.09 -12.67
CA GLN A 298 -17.90 1.90 -13.03
C GLN A 298 -17.69 3.42 -12.94
N GLY A 299 -16.76 3.87 -12.10
CA GLY A 299 -16.34 5.28 -12.02
C GLY A 299 -15.43 5.74 -13.18
N GLY A 300 -15.01 4.84 -14.06
CA GLY A 300 -14.19 5.13 -15.24
C GLY A 300 -12.67 4.99 -15.04
N GLY A 301 -12.21 4.66 -13.84
CA GLY A 301 -10.79 4.47 -13.56
C GLY A 301 -10.26 3.10 -13.93
N ARG A 302 -8.94 3.02 -14.05
CA ARG A 302 -8.20 1.80 -14.38
C ARG A 302 -8.13 0.88 -13.16
N SER A 303 -8.39 -0.40 -13.38
CA SER A 303 -8.22 -1.43 -12.37
C SER A 303 -7.24 -2.50 -12.83
N PHE A 304 -6.33 -2.90 -11.96
CA PHE A 304 -5.52 -4.10 -12.12
C PHE A 304 -5.82 -5.05 -10.97
N TYR A 305 -5.98 -6.33 -11.27
CA TYR A 305 -6.08 -7.38 -10.25
C TYR A 305 -5.13 -8.52 -10.53
N THR A 306 -4.52 -9.06 -9.47
CA THR A 306 -3.84 -10.35 -9.50
C THR A 306 -4.25 -11.23 -8.33
N SER A 307 -4.54 -12.50 -8.60
CA SER A 307 -4.71 -13.51 -7.55
C SER A 307 -3.36 -13.99 -7.01
N LEU A 308 -2.21 -13.45 -7.43
CA LEU A 308 -0.90 -13.74 -6.84
C LEU A 308 -0.62 -12.80 -5.65
N GLY A 309 0.47 -13.06 -4.93
CA GLY A 309 0.89 -12.28 -3.74
C GLY A 309 1.01 -13.10 -2.46
N HIS A 310 1.30 -14.39 -2.58
CA HIS A 310 1.86 -15.17 -1.47
C HIS A 310 3.25 -14.61 -1.12
N PRO A 311 3.76 -14.72 0.13
CA PRO A 311 5.10 -14.25 0.48
C PRO A 311 6.23 -14.67 -0.48
N ASP A 312 6.18 -15.90 -1.01
CA ASP A 312 7.21 -16.37 -1.96
C ASP A 312 7.08 -15.73 -3.34
N ASP A 313 5.89 -15.25 -3.74
CA ASP A 313 5.75 -14.49 -4.99
C ASP A 313 6.57 -13.19 -4.91
N PHE A 314 6.68 -12.57 -3.73
CA PHE A 314 7.54 -11.40 -3.51
C PHE A 314 9.04 -11.72 -3.52
N GLN A 315 9.45 -12.98 -3.69
CA GLN A 315 10.83 -13.37 -3.99
C GLN A 315 11.06 -13.57 -5.50
N ASN A 316 10.00 -13.53 -6.30
CA ASN A 316 10.06 -13.70 -7.74
C ASN A 316 10.16 -12.34 -8.45
N ALA A 317 11.25 -12.15 -9.21
CA ALA A 317 11.50 -10.92 -9.96
C ALA A 317 10.40 -10.61 -11.00
N ASP A 318 9.79 -11.62 -11.61
CA ASP A 318 8.70 -11.44 -12.59
C ASP A 318 7.42 -10.91 -11.93
N PHE A 319 7.11 -11.39 -10.72
CA PHE A 319 5.97 -10.89 -9.95
C PHE A 319 6.21 -9.45 -9.48
N ILE A 320 7.42 -9.15 -8.98
CA ILE A 320 7.81 -7.79 -8.59
C ILE A 320 7.70 -6.83 -9.78
N ALA A 321 8.25 -7.22 -10.94
CA ALA A 321 8.19 -6.43 -12.17
C ALA A 321 6.75 -6.21 -12.64
N MET A 322 5.91 -7.26 -12.67
CA MET A 322 4.49 -7.13 -13.02
C MET A 322 3.77 -6.17 -12.06
N LEU A 323 3.98 -6.29 -10.76
CA LEU A 323 3.31 -5.45 -9.77
C LEU A 323 3.76 -3.98 -9.88
N LYS A 324 5.06 -3.72 -10.13
CA LYS A 324 5.57 -2.37 -10.40
C LYS A 324 4.98 -1.79 -11.69
N ASN A 325 4.97 -2.57 -12.78
CA ASN A 325 4.37 -2.16 -14.05
C ASN A 325 2.88 -1.85 -13.89
N ALA A 326 2.15 -2.61 -13.07
CA ALA A 326 0.75 -2.36 -12.77
C ALA A 326 0.54 -1.05 -12.00
N VAL A 327 1.40 -0.74 -11.03
CA VAL A 327 1.39 0.56 -10.35
C VAL A 327 1.62 1.70 -11.35
N ASP A 328 2.68 1.60 -12.16
CA ASP A 328 3.05 2.63 -13.14
C ASP A 328 1.95 2.84 -14.19
N TRP A 329 1.34 1.75 -14.66
CA TRP A 329 0.21 1.80 -15.61
C TRP A 329 -1.04 2.43 -15.01
N CYS A 330 -1.32 2.19 -13.72
CA CYS A 330 -2.46 2.79 -13.03
C CYS A 330 -2.32 4.31 -12.89
N VAL A 331 -1.12 4.80 -12.56
CA VAL A 331 -0.86 6.24 -12.32
C VAL A 331 -0.40 7.01 -13.57
N ALA A 332 -0.14 6.32 -14.67
CA ALA A 332 0.15 6.95 -15.95
C ALA A 332 -1.04 7.82 -16.42
N PRO A 333 -0.79 9.01 -17.00
CA PRO A 333 -1.82 9.98 -17.37
C PRO A 333 -2.87 9.49 -18.39
#